data_AF-A8LJB7-F1
#
_entry.id   AF-A8LJB7-F1
#
_cell.length_a   1.000
_cell.length_b   1.000
_cell.length_c   1.000
_cell.angle_alpha   90.00
_cell.angle_beta   90.00
_cell.angle_gamma   90.00
#
_symmetry.space_group_name_H-M   'P 1'
#
loop_
_entity.id
_entity.type
_entity.pdbx_description
1 polymer ?
#
loop_
_entity_poly.entity_id
_entity_poly.type
_entity_poly.pdbx_seq_one_letter_code
_entity_poly.pdbx_strand_id
1 'polypeptide(L)'
;MQHRPPRAKLDATTGKTRHSPPTEDTQLMSFAFSTKVFFGDSLTDDGTLFSLTSDVASVAVPLEAAGYNQRFTNGLVFAEYSSDLLGASETLNFGIGAARMLGELTLRDLAENAGVTEFLTVPLEDPRLDLDINLSAQLDRYLADTAGQDRADSSATLFIGANDYLNFAPSSPDRIVIEGLALMVQITDATLDAAQRLADEGVGQIVINSLPSGDFFPGVRADPLLAPVADIVLSLHNTRLERGVEALQEAGINAVYVDIEAITSTIVDDPLNFGITAPYDEVKVLDDDPTDPVINPALDGVPLDQVAFFDPVHPTDTVHGVLGSFHAAALTGTVTIGNDRSSIRTLRSEEDDLVLAGGGRDVLGLLDGDDIAFGEGDDDFIFGALGRDIISGGADDDVLFGGADDDVLVGGTGDDVTRGGLGDDVLIDGLGSDFAVGGGGNDLFIFREASLIGGDGTFDENTFRGGAGFDTLAMVLTEETAEAFALTSATEGQAQALSALGITAERIEDVRVFTDLAELNQFNDLARLGEADLWALV
;
A
#
# COMPACT_ATOMS: atom_id res chain seq x y z
N MET A 1 20.10 -26.16 -32.62
CA MET A 1 19.15 -25.08 -32.29
C MET A 1 19.98 -23.85 -32.05
N GLN A 2 19.65 -22.74 -32.71
CA GLN A 2 20.44 -21.50 -32.68
C GLN A 2 20.33 -20.88 -31.28
N HIS A 3 21.48 -20.65 -30.63
CA HIS A 3 21.58 -19.80 -29.44
C HIS A 3 21.07 -18.41 -29.81
N ARG A 4 19.89 -18.04 -29.30
CA ARG A 4 19.55 -16.63 -29.13
C ARG A 4 20.47 -16.07 -28.04
N PRO A 5 21.09 -14.89 -28.24
CA PRO A 5 21.80 -14.22 -27.16
C PRO A 5 20.79 -13.86 -26.06
N PRO A 6 21.19 -13.85 -24.77
CA PRO A 6 20.34 -13.37 -23.69
C PRO A 6 19.92 -11.93 -24.02
N ARG A 7 18.60 -11.72 -24.11
CA ARG A 7 18.03 -10.37 -24.08
C ARG A 7 18.18 -9.82 -22.66
N ALA A 8 18.14 -8.50 -22.55
CA ALA A 8 18.63 -7.74 -21.40
C ALA A 8 18.14 -8.31 -20.05
N LYS A 9 19.05 -8.38 -19.07
CA LYS A 9 18.68 -8.44 -17.65
C LYS A 9 17.68 -7.29 -17.41
N LEU A 10 16.61 -7.54 -16.65
CA LEU A 10 15.89 -6.44 -16.01
C LEU A 10 16.95 -5.59 -15.32
N ASP A 11 17.17 -4.40 -15.84
CA ASP A 11 18.08 -3.46 -15.23
C ASP A 11 17.36 -2.92 -14.01
N ALA A 12 17.58 -3.57 -12.86
CA ALA A 12 17.15 -3.10 -11.55
C ALA A 12 17.71 -1.70 -11.20
N THR A 13 18.43 -1.03 -12.12
CA THR A 13 18.97 0.32 -11.93
C THR A 13 18.24 1.42 -12.73
N THR A 14 17.25 1.10 -13.58
CA THR A 14 16.41 2.14 -14.23
C THR A 14 15.04 2.34 -13.59
N GLY A 15 14.65 1.47 -12.66
CA GLY A 15 13.48 1.67 -11.79
C GLY A 15 13.96 1.92 -10.37
N LYS A 16 14.53 3.09 -10.09
CA LYS A 16 14.55 3.55 -8.70
C LYS A 16 13.08 3.76 -8.32
N THR A 17 12.65 3.05 -7.30
CA THR A 17 11.38 3.27 -6.61
C THR A 17 11.31 4.75 -6.25
N ARG A 18 10.29 5.45 -6.76
CA ARG A 18 10.04 6.86 -6.40
C ARG A 18 9.44 6.96 -5.02
N HIS A 19 8.67 5.95 -4.64
CA HIS A 19 8.14 5.79 -3.30
C HIS A 19 9.30 5.68 -2.31
N SER A 20 9.41 6.70 -1.46
CA SER A 20 10.49 6.82 -0.51
C SER A 20 10.11 6.06 0.77
N PRO A 21 10.96 5.15 1.27
CA PRO A 21 10.75 4.61 2.60
C PRO A 21 10.73 5.75 3.63
N PRO A 22 10.14 5.52 4.82
CA PRO A 22 10.16 6.51 5.90
C PRO A 22 11.57 7.10 6.09
N THR A 23 11.64 8.43 6.17
CA THR A 23 12.90 9.17 6.29
C THR A 23 13.24 9.41 7.77
N GLU A 24 14.44 9.91 8.08
CA GLU A 24 14.81 10.27 9.47
C GLU A 24 13.88 11.33 10.09
N ASP A 25 13.19 12.12 9.26
CA ASP A 25 12.28 13.19 9.68
C ASP A 25 10.80 12.77 9.68
N THR A 26 10.48 11.55 9.22
CA THR A 26 9.10 11.00 9.29
C THR A 26 8.70 10.78 10.74
N GLN A 27 7.51 11.25 11.12
CA GLN A 27 7.03 11.05 12.49
C GLN A 27 6.74 9.56 12.75
N LEU A 28 7.32 9.05 13.83
CA LEU A 28 7.03 7.72 14.32
C LEU A 28 5.71 7.71 15.09
N MET A 29 4.89 6.69 14.85
CA MET A 29 3.65 6.46 15.59
C MET A 29 3.95 5.91 16.98
N SER A 30 3.15 6.28 17.98
CA SER A 30 3.37 5.86 19.37
C SER A 30 2.99 4.40 19.59
N PHE A 31 3.94 3.48 19.32
CA PHE A 31 3.72 2.06 19.47
C PHE A 31 4.19 1.49 20.82
N ALA A 32 3.43 0.53 21.37
CA ALA A 32 3.65 0.01 22.72
C ALA A 32 4.72 -1.10 22.83
N PHE A 33 5.23 -1.61 21.70
CA PHE A 33 6.14 -2.78 21.67
C PHE A 33 7.46 -2.44 20.97
N SER A 34 8.58 -2.99 21.46
CA SER A 34 9.89 -2.78 20.84
C SER A 34 10.17 -3.70 19.65
N THR A 35 9.58 -4.91 19.65
CA THR A 35 9.86 -5.95 18.66
C THR A 35 8.64 -6.26 17.80
N LYS A 36 8.77 -6.13 16.48
CA LYS A 36 7.78 -6.61 15.51
C LYS A 36 8.17 -7.98 14.99
N VAL A 37 7.21 -8.89 14.93
CA VAL A 37 7.40 -10.22 14.35
C VAL A 37 6.38 -10.42 13.25
N PHE A 38 6.80 -10.91 12.09
CA PHE A 38 5.89 -11.17 10.98
C PHE A 38 5.94 -12.63 10.57
N PHE A 39 4.77 -13.20 10.31
CA PHE A 39 4.57 -14.52 9.73
C PHE A 39 3.62 -14.40 8.56
N GLY A 40 3.91 -15.10 7.46
CA GLY A 40 3.12 -14.93 6.27
C GLY A 40 3.68 -15.60 5.03
N ASP A 41 3.17 -15.13 3.90
CA ASP A 41 3.54 -15.56 2.55
C ASP A 41 4.26 -14.43 1.77
N SER A 42 4.05 -14.34 0.46
CA SER A 42 4.77 -13.45 -0.45
C SER A 42 4.50 -11.98 -0.22
N LEU A 43 3.34 -11.62 0.35
CA LEU A 43 3.08 -10.24 0.73
C LEU A 43 3.93 -9.78 1.91
N THR A 44 4.54 -10.72 2.65
CA THR A 44 5.33 -10.46 3.86
C THR A 44 6.82 -10.75 3.66
N ASP A 45 7.19 -11.59 2.69
CA ASP A 45 8.56 -12.07 2.48
C ASP A 45 9.53 -10.96 2.04
N ASP A 46 10.54 -10.68 2.87
CA ASP A 46 11.59 -9.67 2.65
C ASP A 46 12.86 -10.23 1.95
N GLY A 47 12.73 -11.40 1.30
CA GLY A 47 13.83 -12.15 0.69
C GLY A 47 14.25 -13.40 1.49
N THR A 48 13.48 -13.74 2.52
CA THR A 48 13.67 -14.93 3.36
C THR A 48 13.65 -16.22 2.52
N LEU A 49 12.71 -16.39 1.57
CA LEU A 49 12.68 -17.58 0.73
C LEU A 49 13.96 -17.75 -0.10
N PHE A 50 14.47 -16.66 -0.66
CA PHE A 50 15.74 -16.68 -1.38
C PHE A 50 16.91 -17.03 -0.45
N SER A 51 16.96 -16.41 0.73
CA SER A 51 17.99 -16.68 1.73
C SER A 51 18.07 -18.17 2.07
N LEU A 52 16.91 -18.80 2.31
CA LEU A 52 16.80 -20.23 2.62
C LEU A 52 17.23 -21.15 1.47
N THR A 53 17.11 -20.69 0.22
CA THR A 53 17.41 -21.51 -0.98
C THR A 53 18.79 -21.24 -1.57
N SER A 54 19.47 -20.16 -1.15
CA SER A 54 20.74 -19.69 -1.72
C SER A 54 21.91 -20.69 -1.66
N ASP A 55 21.93 -21.58 -0.66
CA ASP A 55 22.97 -22.60 -0.47
C ASP A 55 22.63 -23.97 -1.13
N VAL A 56 21.42 -24.10 -1.69
CA VAL A 56 20.90 -25.35 -2.27
C VAL A 56 20.45 -25.20 -3.73
N ALA A 57 20.31 -23.97 -4.22
CA ALA A 57 19.93 -23.65 -5.60
C ALA A 57 20.92 -22.66 -6.23
N SER A 58 21.10 -22.76 -7.55
CA SER A 58 21.97 -21.86 -8.34
C SER A 58 21.27 -20.58 -8.82
N VAL A 59 20.00 -20.47 -8.50
CA VAL A 59 19.02 -19.44 -8.89
C VAL A 59 18.04 -19.26 -7.72
N ALA A 60 17.30 -18.16 -7.70
CA ALA A 60 16.18 -17.99 -6.77
C ALA A 60 15.16 -19.13 -6.94
N VAL A 61 14.57 -19.63 -5.85
CA VAL A 61 13.50 -20.64 -5.91
C VAL A 61 12.28 -20.13 -5.11
N PRO A 62 11.10 -19.98 -5.72
CA PRO A 62 10.85 -20.18 -7.14
C PRO A 62 11.65 -19.15 -7.96
N LEU A 63 12.04 -19.56 -9.16
CA LEU A 63 12.73 -18.67 -10.09
C LEU A 63 11.84 -17.46 -10.47
N GLU A 64 10.54 -17.55 -10.18
CA GLU A 64 9.40 -16.77 -10.67
C GLU A 64 9.28 -15.35 -10.10
N ALA A 65 10.08 -14.91 -9.13
CA ALA A 65 9.72 -13.67 -8.42
C ALA A 65 10.88 -12.88 -7.80
N ALA A 66 12.08 -12.91 -8.39
CA ALA A 66 13.15 -12.05 -7.89
C ALA A 66 12.93 -10.59 -8.33
N GLY A 67 11.96 -9.93 -7.70
CA GLY A 67 11.81 -8.48 -7.71
C GLY A 67 12.96 -7.79 -6.97
N TYR A 68 12.72 -6.59 -6.46
CA TYR A 68 13.74 -5.80 -5.78
C TYR A 68 14.30 -6.53 -4.56
N ASN A 69 15.63 -6.73 -4.53
CA ASN A 69 16.32 -7.47 -3.47
C ASN A 69 15.63 -8.81 -3.09
N GLN A 70 15.08 -9.52 -4.09
CA GLN A 70 14.44 -10.85 -3.93
C GLN A 70 13.11 -10.86 -3.17
N ARG A 71 12.46 -9.69 -3.04
CA ARG A 71 11.06 -9.60 -2.64
C ARG A 71 10.15 -9.91 -3.83
N PHE A 72 8.92 -10.31 -3.55
CA PHE A 72 7.85 -10.49 -4.54
C PHE A 72 7.23 -9.15 -4.94
N THR A 73 8.04 -8.12 -5.14
CA THR A 73 7.59 -6.76 -5.51
C THR A 73 8.77 -5.95 -6.06
N ASN A 74 8.55 -4.72 -6.53
CA ASN A 74 9.59 -3.83 -7.06
C ASN A 74 10.29 -2.95 -6.01
N GLY A 75 10.01 -3.12 -4.72
CA GLY A 75 10.60 -2.36 -3.62
C GLY A 75 10.47 -3.09 -2.27
N LEU A 76 10.16 -2.37 -1.19
CA LEU A 76 9.93 -2.95 0.14
C LEU A 76 8.53 -3.58 0.25
N VAL A 77 8.37 -4.52 1.17
CA VAL A 77 7.05 -5.09 1.52
C VAL A 77 6.40 -4.33 2.69
N PHE A 78 5.08 -4.47 2.87
CA PHE A 78 4.33 -3.73 3.89
C PHE A 78 4.88 -3.91 5.31
N ALA A 79 5.44 -5.08 5.61
CA ALA A 79 6.01 -5.41 6.92
C ALA A 79 7.21 -4.52 7.28
N GLU A 80 7.99 -4.12 6.27
CA GLU A 80 9.13 -3.21 6.42
C GLU A 80 8.62 -1.79 6.70
N TYR A 81 7.71 -1.27 5.86
CA TYR A 81 7.07 0.04 6.07
C TYR A 81 6.40 0.14 7.44
N SER A 82 5.60 -0.85 7.82
CA SER A 82 4.90 -0.83 9.10
C SER A 82 5.87 -0.87 10.28
N SER A 83 6.98 -1.62 10.18
CA SER A 83 7.98 -1.66 11.26
C SER A 83 8.66 -0.31 11.44
N ASP A 84 9.05 0.31 10.34
CA ASP A 84 9.75 1.59 10.33
C ASP A 84 8.86 2.70 10.90
N LEU A 85 7.58 2.76 10.47
CA LEU A 85 6.62 3.76 10.96
C LEU A 85 6.26 3.62 12.44
N LEU A 86 6.21 2.38 12.95
CA LEU A 86 5.99 2.11 14.37
C LEU A 86 7.25 2.34 15.22
N GLY A 87 8.40 2.64 14.60
CA GLY A 87 9.66 2.84 15.31
C GLY A 87 10.15 1.57 16.02
N ALA A 88 9.85 0.40 15.47
CA ALA A 88 10.26 -0.87 16.06
C ALA A 88 11.79 -0.94 16.16
N SER A 89 12.31 -1.27 17.34
CA SER A 89 13.76 -1.40 17.56
C SER A 89 14.33 -2.69 16.98
N GLU A 90 13.48 -3.70 16.79
CA GLU A 90 13.82 -4.98 16.19
C GLU A 90 12.65 -5.49 15.35
N THR A 91 12.95 -5.95 14.14
CA THR A 91 11.99 -6.62 13.25
C THR A 91 12.48 -8.01 12.94
N LEU A 92 11.64 -9.01 13.22
CA LEU A 92 11.89 -10.42 12.94
C LEU A 92 10.89 -10.90 11.89
N ASN A 93 11.33 -11.09 10.66
CA ASN A 93 10.47 -11.58 9.58
C ASN A 93 10.67 -13.09 9.37
N PHE A 94 9.59 -13.85 9.50
CA PHE A 94 9.55 -15.29 9.22
C PHE A 94 8.64 -15.62 8.03
N GLY A 95 8.06 -14.62 7.36
CA GLY A 95 7.25 -14.81 6.16
C GLY A 95 8.05 -15.43 5.01
N ILE A 96 7.43 -16.33 4.25
CA ILE A 96 8.09 -17.05 3.16
C ILE A 96 7.13 -17.13 1.98
N GLY A 97 7.56 -16.69 0.79
CA GLY A 97 6.66 -16.38 -0.33
C GLY A 97 5.61 -17.42 -0.72
N ALA A 98 6.01 -18.69 -0.74
CA ALA A 98 5.14 -19.79 -1.14
C ALA A 98 4.41 -20.47 0.04
N ALA A 99 4.56 -19.95 1.26
CA ALA A 99 4.02 -20.56 2.46
C ALA A 99 2.50 -20.62 2.43
N ARG A 100 1.97 -21.68 3.03
CA ARG A 100 0.55 -21.90 3.25
C ARG A 100 0.25 -21.94 4.74
N MET A 101 -0.99 -21.67 5.10
CA MET A 101 -1.53 -21.89 6.44
C MET A 101 -1.58 -23.38 6.75
N LEU A 102 -2.02 -24.21 5.80
CA LEU A 102 -2.26 -25.63 6.03
C LEU A 102 -1.15 -26.54 5.47
N GLY A 103 -0.95 -27.67 6.17
CA GLY A 103 -0.10 -28.76 5.71
C GLY A 103 1.41 -28.48 5.85
N GLU A 104 2.19 -29.22 5.08
CA GLU A 104 3.66 -29.14 5.00
C GLU A 104 4.03 -28.85 3.55
N LEU A 105 4.92 -27.88 3.33
CA LEU A 105 5.48 -27.58 2.01
C LEU A 105 6.98 -27.42 2.18
N THR A 106 7.74 -28.39 1.70
CA THR A 106 9.20 -28.34 1.82
C THR A 106 9.84 -27.58 0.66
N LEU A 107 11.10 -27.16 0.83
CA LEU A 107 11.88 -26.59 -0.30
C LEU A 107 12.02 -27.57 -1.47
N ARG A 108 12.04 -28.88 -1.19
CA ARG A 108 11.98 -29.94 -2.20
C ARG A 108 10.68 -29.86 -2.98
N ASP A 109 9.54 -29.86 -2.28
CA ASP A 109 8.23 -29.82 -2.91
C ASP A 109 8.08 -28.56 -3.76
N LEU A 110 8.58 -27.42 -3.27
CA LEU A 110 8.60 -26.16 -4.01
C LEU A 110 9.42 -26.28 -5.30
N ALA A 111 10.63 -26.82 -5.24
CA ALA A 111 11.49 -27.00 -6.41
C ALA A 111 10.89 -27.99 -7.43
N GLU A 112 10.22 -29.04 -6.95
CA GLU A 112 9.52 -30.00 -7.80
C GLU A 112 8.28 -29.39 -8.46
N ASN A 113 7.47 -28.64 -7.71
CA ASN A 113 6.24 -28.00 -8.18
C ASN A 113 6.54 -26.90 -9.21
N ALA A 114 7.58 -26.09 -8.99
CA ALA A 114 8.03 -25.09 -9.94
C ALA A 114 8.77 -25.70 -11.16
N GLY A 115 9.09 -27.01 -11.13
CA GLY A 115 9.82 -27.68 -12.21
C GLY A 115 11.29 -27.26 -12.32
N VAL A 116 11.88 -26.76 -11.25
CA VAL A 116 13.21 -26.13 -11.22
C VAL A 116 14.29 -27.00 -10.56
N THR A 117 14.02 -28.29 -10.36
CA THR A 117 14.96 -29.25 -9.74
C THR A 117 16.33 -29.31 -10.41
N GLU A 118 16.42 -28.99 -11.71
CA GLU A 118 17.67 -28.93 -12.47
C GLU A 118 18.61 -27.79 -12.07
N PHE A 119 18.09 -26.78 -11.36
CA PHE A 119 18.87 -25.67 -10.85
C PHE A 119 19.38 -25.89 -9.42
N LEU A 120 19.01 -27.00 -8.79
CA LEU A 120 19.54 -27.38 -7.47
C LEU A 120 21.04 -27.68 -7.59
N THR A 121 21.81 -27.12 -6.66
CA THR A 121 23.26 -27.35 -6.56
C THR A 121 23.60 -28.58 -5.71
N VAL A 122 22.56 -29.20 -5.14
CA VAL A 122 22.62 -30.32 -4.21
C VAL A 122 21.78 -31.49 -4.75
N PRO A 123 22.07 -32.75 -4.38
CA PRO A 123 21.19 -33.86 -4.69
C PRO A 123 19.80 -33.63 -4.10
N LEU A 124 18.76 -34.17 -4.73
CA LEU A 124 17.41 -34.08 -4.19
C LEU A 124 17.40 -34.57 -2.74
N GLU A 125 18.05 -35.67 -2.38
CA GLU A 125 18.03 -36.24 -1.03
C GLU A 125 18.79 -35.41 0.04
N ASP A 126 19.28 -34.20 -0.27
CA ASP A 126 19.90 -33.31 0.71
C ASP A 126 18.89 -32.90 1.79
N PRO A 127 19.17 -33.13 3.09
CA PRO A 127 18.22 -32.81 4.18
C PRO A 127 17.84 -31.33 4.28
N ARG A 128 18.64 -30.42 3.71
CA ARG A 128 18.29 -28.99 3.69
C ARG A 128 17.05 -28.72 2.84
N LEU A 129 16.74 -29.60 1.88
CA LEU A 129 15.53 -29.48 1.07
C LEU A 129 14.27 -29.97 1.79
N ASP A 130 14.39 -30.61 2.96
CA ASP A 130 13.27 -31.06 3.78
C ASP A 130 12.77 -29.95 4.74
N LEU A 131 13.29 -28.72 4.60
CA LEU A 131 12.85 -27.57 5.38
C LEU A 131 11.41 -27.20 4.97
N ASP A 132 10.46 -27.35 5.89
CA ASP A 132 9.08 -26.88 5.74
C ASP A 132 9.01 -25.35 5.85
N ILE A 133 8.28 -24.72 4.92
CA ILE A 133 8.11 -23.27 4.84
C ILE A 133 6.74 -22.78 5.31
N ASN A 134 5.78 -23.68 5.55
CA ASN A 134 4.44 -23.31 5.96
C ASN A 134 4.40 -22.69 7.36
N LEU A 135 3.26 -22.06 7.69
CA LEU A 135 3.11 -21.24 8.89
C LEU A 135 3.53 -21.99 10.17
N SER A 136 3.13 -23.26 10.33
CA SER A 136 3.50 -24.04 11.51
C SER A 136 5.03 -24.10 11.71
N ALA A 137 5.79 -24.29 10.64
CA ALA A 137 7.24 -24.32 10.68
C ALA A 137 7.86 -22.92 10.88
N GLN A 138 7.21 -21.86 10.38
CA GLN A 138 7.61 -20.48 10.69
C GLN A 138 7.51 -20.20 12.19
N LEU A 139 6.39 -20.58 12.83
CA LEU A 139 6.22 -20.46 14.28
C LEU A 139 7.25 -21.31 15.04
N ASP A 140 7.52 -22.53 14.59
CA ASP A 140 8.52 -23.40 15.23
C ASP A 140 9.92 -22.77 15.20
N ARG A 141 10.31 -22.16 14.08
CA ARG A 141 11.58 -21.42 13.97
C ARG A 141 11.63 -20.22 14.92
N TYR A 142 10.59 -19.39 14.92
CA TYR A 142 10.53 -18.24 15.83
C TYR A 142 10.68 -18.66 17.29
N LEU A 143 9.91 -19.65 17.73
CA LEU A 143 9.93 -20.12 19.11
C LEU A 143 11.27 -20.76 19.50
N ALA A 144 11.94 -21.42 18.56
CA ALA A 144 13.28 -21.96 18.75
C ALA A 144 14.34 -20.85 18.86
N ASP A 145 14.31 -19.86 17.96
CA ASP A 145 15.29 -18.77 17.90
C ASP A 145 15.20 -17.84 19.11
N THR A 146 13.99 -17.69 19.65
CA THR A 146 13.71 -16.87 20.83
C THR A 146 13.62 -17.68 22.12
N ALA A 147 14.03 -18.96 22.10
CA ALA A 147 13.89 -19.84 23.25
C ALA A 147 14.57 -19.28 24.51
N GLY A 148 13.78 -19.10 25.57
CA GLY A 148 14.23 -18.55 26.85
C GLY A 148 14.34 -17.02 26.91
N GLN A 149 13.93 -16.31 25.86
CA GLN A 149 13.76 -14.85 25.86
C GLN A 149 12.35 -14.48 26.35
N ASP A 150 12.18 -13.28 26.89
CA ASP A 150 10.87 -12.71 27.18
C ASP A 150 10.28 -12.14 25.88
N ARG A 151 9.00 -12.46 25.61
CA ARG A 151 8.29 -12.05 24.39
C ARG A 151 7.11 -11.12 24.70
N ALA A 152 6.97 -10.68 25.95
CA ALA A 152 5.88 -9.78 26.33
C ALA A 152 5.97 -8.40 25.66
N ASP A 153 7.16 -8.00 25.20
CA ASP A 153 7.44 -6.75 24.47
C ASP A 153 7.48 -6.96 22.94
N SER A 154 6.76 -7.96 22.43
CA SER A 154 6.62 -8.20 21.00
C SER A 154 5.17 -8.17 20.52
N SER A 155 5.00 -7.70 19.28
CA SER A 155 3.75 -7.74 18.52
C SER A 155 3.95 -8.60 17.27
N ALA A 156 3.24 -9.73 17.19
CA ALA A 156 3.35 -10.70 16.12
C ALA A 156 2.18 -10.59 15.14
N THR A 157 2.46 -10.31 13.87
CA THR A 157 1.47 -10.22 12.79
C THR A 157 1.40 -11.54 12.01
N LEU A 158 0.18 -12.07 11.83
CA LEU A 158 -0.15 -13.18 10.96
C LEU A 158 -0.85 -12.64 9.70
N PHE A 159 -0.22 -12.80 8.53
CA PHE A 159 -0.83 -12.46 7.25
C PHE A 159 -0.59 -13.59 6.24
N ILE A 160 -1.51 -14.54 6.20
CA ILE A 160 -1.32 -15.85 5.55
C ILE A 160 -2.66 -16.44 5.11
N GLY A 161 -2.64 -17.23 4.04
CA GLY A 161 -3.77 -18.07 3.63
C GLY A 161 -4.19 -17.89 2.18
N ALA A 162 -3.76 -16.81 1.52
CA ALA A 162 -4.02 -16.58 0.10
C ALA A 162 -3.50 -17.74 -0.76
N ASN A 163 -2.29 -18.22 -0.47
CA ASN A 163 -1.70 -19.37 -1.16
C ASN A 163 -2.52 -20.67 -1.02
N ASP A 164 -3.23 -20.89 0.09
CA ASP A 164 -4.10 -22.06 0.25
C ASP A 164 -5.27 -22.01 -0.75
N TYR A 165 -5.83 -20.81 -1.00
CA TYR A 165 -6.90 -20.60 -1.98
C TYR A 165 -6.38 -20.64 -3.42
N LEU A 166 -5.25 -20.00 -3.71
CA LEU A 166 -4.67 -20.00 -5.06
C LEU A 166 -4.25 -21.40 -5.51
N ASN A 167 -3.87 -22.27 -4.57
CA ASN A 167 -3.51 -23.67 -4.84
C ASN A 167 -4.68 -24.64 -4.64
N PHE A 168 -5.90 -24.14 -4.39
CA PHE A 168 -7.06 -24.97 -4.19
C PHE A 168 -7.59 -25.54 -5.51
N ALA A 169 -7.57 -26.87 -5.62
CA ALA A 169 -8.16 -27.58 -6.75
C ALA A 169 -9.44 -28.32 -6.30
N PRO A 170 -10.64 -27.86 -6.72
CA PRO A 170 -11.87 -28.53 -6.36
C PRO A 170 -11.99 -29.89 -7.06
N SER A 171 -12.66 -30.85 -6.43
CA SER A 171 -12.87 -32.19 -7.00
C SER A 171 -13.71 -32.20 -8.29
N SER A 172 -14.49 -31.15 -8.50
CA SER A 172 -15.17 -30.81 -9.75
C SER A 172 -15.57 -29.33 -9.74
N PRO A 173 -15.73 -28.66 -10.90
CA PRO A 173 -16.12 -27.24 -10.95
C PRO A 173 -17.38 -26.91 -10.13
N ASP A 174 -18.41 -27.77 -10.16
CA ASP A 174 -19.67 -27.56 -9.41
C ASP A 174 -19.51 -27.62 -7.88
N ARG A 175 -18.35 -28.07 -7.37
CA ARG A 175 -18.07 -28.21 -5.94
C ARG A 175 -17.17 -27.10 -5.39
N ILE A 176 -16.72 -26.17 -6.24
CA ILE A 176 -15.77 -25.13 -5.86
C ILE A 176 -16.23 -24.32 -4.64
N VAL A 177 -17.51 -23.93 -4.58
CA VAL A 177 -18.04 -23.16 -3.45
C VAL A 177 -18.05 -23.99 -2.16
N ILE A 178 -18.56 -25.22 -2.21
CA ILE A 178 -18.72 -26.05 -0.99
C ILE A 178 -17.35 -26.46 -0.43
N GLU A 179 -16.43 -26.85 -1.30
CA GLU A 179 -15.08 -27.24 -0.90
C GLU A 179 -14.22 -26.03 -0.53
N GLY A 180 -14.40 -24.89 -1.20
CA GLY A 180 -13.78 -23.62 -0.82
C GLY A 180 -14.24 -23.13 0.55
N LEU A 181 -15.53 -23.25 0.89
CA LEU A 181 -16.03 -22.93 2.24
C LEU A 181 -15.49 -23.90 3.30
N ALA A 182 -15.33 -25.19 2.97
CA ALA A 182 -14.73 -26.15 3.89
C ALA A 182 -13.23 -25.88 4.10
N LEU A 183 -12.52 -25.44 3.06
CA LEU A 183 -11.14 -25.00 3.14
C LEU A 183 -11.03 -23.73 3.99
N MET A 184 -11.91 -22.74 3.78
CA MET A 184 -11.96 -21.51 4.58
C MET A 184 -12.08 -21.80 6.08
N VAL A 185 -12.96 -22.72 6.49
CA VAL A 185 -13.10 -23.09 7.90
C VAL A 185 -11.78 -23.68 8.44
N GLN A 186 -11.10 -24.52 7.67
CA GLN A 186 -9.82 -25.10 8.09
C GLN A 186 -8.72 -24.05 8.24
N ILE A 187 -8.60 -23.13 7.27
CA ILE A 187 -7.60 -22.06 7.29
C ILE A 187 -7.84 -21.16 8.51
N THR A 188 -9.06 -20.63 8.65
CA THR A 188 -9.39 -19.72 9.76
C THR A 188 -9.27 -20.36 11.14
N ASP A 189 -9.67 -21.63 11.32
CA ASP A 189 -9.46 -22.35 12.58
C ASP A 189 -7.97 -22.47 12.89
N ALA A 190 -7.16 -22.82 11.90
CA ALA A 190 -5.72 -22.99 12.09
C ALA A 190 -5.01 -21.65 12.34
N THR A 191 -5.46 -20.54 11.74
CA THR A 191 -4.96 -19.18 12.03
C THR A 191 -5.23 -18.79 13.48
N LEU A 192 -6.45 -19.03 13.98
CA LEU A 192 -6.83 -18.73 15.37
C LEU A 192 -6.09 -19.64 16.37
N ASP A 193 -5.86 -20.91 16.03
CA ASP A 193 -5.03 -21.81 16.82
C ASP A 193 -3.56 -21.35 16.86
N ALA A 194 -3.02 -20.83 15.75
CA ALA A 194 -1.67 -20.26 15.70
C ALA A 194 -1.56 -19.00 16.58
N ALA A 195 -2.57 -18.13 16.55
CA ALA A 195 -2.65 -16.97 17.44
C ALA A 195 -2.68 -17.39 18.92
N GLN A 196 -3.53 -18.36 19.28
CA GLN A 196 -3.57 -18.90 20.64
C GLN A 196 -2.21 -19.48 21.07
N ARG A 197 -1.52 -20.20 20.17
CA ARG A 197 -0.19 -20.75 20.42
C ARG A 197 0.83 -19.66 20.73
N LEU A 198 0.85 -18.56 19.98
CA LEU A 198 1.74 -17.43 20.24
C LEU A 198 1.45 -16.77 21.60
N ALA A 199 0.16 -16.64 21.96
CA ALA A 199 -0.25 -16.10 23.27
C ALA A 199 0.25 -17.00 24.41
N ASP A 200 0.08 -18.31 24.28
CA ASP A 200 0.51 -19.30 25.28
C ASP A 200 2.03 -19.29 25.49
N GLU A 201 2.79 -18.94 24.44
CA GLU A 201 4.26 -18.80 24.46
C GLU A 201 4.75 -17.40 24.90
N GLY A 202 3.83 -16.53 25.30
CA GLY A 202 4.09 -15.26 25.96
C GLY A 202 4.30 -14.06 25.05
N VAL A 203 3.86 -14.11 23.79
CA VAL A 203 3.86 -12.95 22.88
C VAL A 203 2.90 -11.87 23.40
N GLY A 204 3.34 -10.61 23.39
CA GLY A 204 2.63 -9.47 23.99
C GLY A 204 1.37 -9.01 23.26
N GLN A 205 1.39 -8.99 21.93
CA GLN A 205 0.23 -8.71 21.08
C GLN A 205 0.25 -9.65 19.87
N ILE A 206 -0.94 -10.09 19.45
CA ILE A 206 -1.12 -10.87 18.22
C ILE A 206 -2.00 -10.08 17.27
N VAL A 207 -1.48 -9.80 16.09
CA VAL A 207 -2.20 -9.11 15.03
C VAL A 207 -2.59 -10.16 13.98
N ILE A 208 -3.87 -10.20 13.62
CA ILE A 208 -4.38 -11.03 12.54
C ILE A 208 -4.89 -10.10 11.46
N ASN A 209 -4.27 -10.16 10.28
CA ASN A 209 -4.70 -9.40 9.13
C ASN A 209 -5.82 -10.14 8.39
N SER A 210 -6.81 -9.40 7.92
CA SER A 210 -7.74 -9.90 6.91
C SER A 210 -7.00 -10.14 5.57
N LEU A 211 -7.54 -11.01 4.72
CA LEU A 211 -7.03 -11.18 3.35
C LEU A 211 -7.68 -10.14 2.43
N PRO A 212 -6.97 -9.59 1.43
CA PRO A 212 -7.61 -8.78 0.39
C PRO A 212 -8.75 -9.55 -0.29
N SER A 213 -9.71 -8.82 -0.85
CA SER A 213 -10.77 -9.41 -1.67
C SER A 213 -10.20 -10.10 -2.92
N GLY A 214 -10.99 -10.94 -3.58
CA GLY A 214 -10.57 -11.55 -4.84
C GLY A 214 -10.41 -10.51 -5.94
N ASP A 215 -11.27 -9.49 -5.93
CA ASP A 215 -11.24 -8.36 -6.86
C ASP A 215 -9.98 -7.48 -6.74
N PHE A 216 -9.26 -7.53 -5.63
CA PHE A 216 -7.97 -6.86 -5.51
C PHE A 216 -6.94 -7.40 -6.52
N PHE A 217 -6.92 -8.71 -6.78
CA PHE A 217 -5.85 -9.34 -7.57
C PHE A 217 -6.21 -9.46 -9.07
N PRO A 218 -5.45 -8.84 -10.00
CA PRO A 218 -5.70 -8.96 -11.44
C PRO A 218 -5.74 -10.42 -11.92
N GLY A 219 -4.87 -11.28 -11.39
CA GLY A 219 -4.81 -12.70 -11.71
C GLY A 219 -6.06 -13.48 -11.27
N VAL A 220 -6.67 -13.12 -10.13
CA VAL A 220 -7.92 -13.74 -9.66
C VAL A 220 -9.09 -13.26 -10.51
N ARG A 221 -9.17 -11.96 -10.82
CA ARG A 221 -10.19 -11.37 -11.72
C ARG A 221 -10.16 -11.97 -13.13
N ALA A 222 -8.96 -12.28 -13.62
CA ALA A 222 -8.77 -12.89 -14.93
C ALA A 222 -9.16 -14.39 -14.98
N ASP A 223 -9.24 -15.07 -13.84
CA ASP A 223 -9.56 -16.51 -13.77
C ASP A 223 -11.09 -16.76 -13.79
N PRO A 224 -11.63 -17.41 -14.85
CA PRO A 224 -13.08 -17.64 -14.97
C PRO A 224 -13.69 -18.57 -13.92
N LEU A 225 -12.86 -19.36 -13.24
CA LEU A 225 -13.27 -20.30 -12.20
C LEU A 225 -13.20 -19.64 -10.82
N LEU A 226 -12.18 -18.82 -10.54
CA LEU A 226 -11.99 -18.17 -9.24
C LEU A 226 -12.79 -16.86 -9.09
N ALA A 227 -12.78 -15.98 -10.10
CA ALA A 227 -13.42 -14.66 -10.01
C ALA A 227 -14.86 -14.69 -9.47
N PRO A 228 -15.76 -15.62 -9.91
CA PRO A 228 -17.15 -15.60 -9.44
C PRO A 228 -17.35 -16.06 -7.99
N VAL A 229 -16.31 -16.60 -7.33
CA VAL A 229 -16.42 -17.27 -6.03
C VAL A 229 -15.44 -16.75 -4.99
N ALA A 230 -14.34 -16.11 -5.40
CA ALA A 230 -13.27 -15.65 -4.53
C ALA A 230 -13.81 -14.70 -3.44
N ASP A 231 -14.54 -13.64 -3.81
CA ASP A 231 -15.03 -12.65 -2.83
C ASP A 231 -16.01 -13.27 -1.83
N ILE A 232 -16.85 -14.21 -2.27
CA ILE A 232 -17.77 -14.90 -1.36
C ILE A 232 -16.99 -15.67 -0.30
N VAL A 233 -15.93 -16.37 -0.70
CA VAL A 233 -15.14 -17.20 0.21
C VAL A 233 -14.25 -16.34 1.10
N LEU A 234 -13.62 -15.30 0.55
CA LEU A 234 -12.71 -14.39 1.26
C LEU A 234 -13.45 -13.47 2.23
N SER A 235 -14.59 -12.90 1.84
CA SER A 235 -15.45 -12.12 2.76
C SER A 235 -15.91 -12.95 3.96
N LEU A 236 -16.29 -14.23 3.73
CA LEU A 236 -16.66 -15.14 4.82
C LEU A 236 -15.45 -15.58 5.66
N HIS A 237 -14.26 -15.70 5.07
CA HIS A 237 -13.00 -15.93 5.77
C HIS A 237 -12.73 -14.77 6.74
N ASN A 238 -12.75 -13.54 6.23
CA ASN A 238 -12.45 -12.32 6.99
C ASN A 238 -13.44 -12.11 8.13
N THR A 239 -14.75 -12.24 7.86
CA THR A 239 -15.80 -12.19 8.89
C THR A 239 -15.58 -13.25 10.00
N ARG A 240 -15.05 -14.42 9.65
CA ARG A 240 -14.80 -15.49 10.62
C ARG A 240 -13.55 -15.21 11.45
N LEU A 241 -12.49 -14.66 10.86
CA LEU A 241 -11.30 -14.24 11.59
C LEU A 241 -11.61 -13.09 12.56
N GLU A 242 -12.34 -12.07 12.12
CA GLU A 242 -12.74 -10.93 12.96
C GLU A 242 -13.45 -11.41 14.23
N ARG A 243 -14.50 -12.23 14.09
CA ARG A 243 -15.20 -12.84 15.24
C ARG A 243 -14.32 -13.77 16.08
N GLY A 244 -13.34 -14.42 15.45
CA GLY A 244 -12.36 -15.23 16.14
C GLY A 244 -11.44 -14.40 17.02
N VAL A 245 -11.00 -13.24 16.53
CA VAL A 245 -10.22 -12.25 17.29
C VAL A 245 -11.03 -11.71 18.47
N GLU A 246 -12.30 -11.36 18.27
CA GLU A 246 -13.20 -10.97 19.38
C GLU A 246 -13.24 -12.05 20.47
N ALA A 247 -13.33 -13.33 20.08
CA ALA A 247 -13.33 -14.43 21.03
C ALA A 247 -11.98 -14.61 21.77
N LEU A 248 -10.85 -14.37 21.10
CA LEU A 248 -9.52 -14.35 21.72
C LEU A 248 -9.42 -13.19 22.74
N GLN A 249 -9.93 -12.01 22.40
CA GLN A 249 -9.99 -10.85 23.28
C GLN A 249 -10.88 -11.13 24.51
N GLU A 250 -12.05 -11.75 24.33
CA GLU A 250 -12.91 -12.19 25.45
C GLU A 250 -12.21 -13.20 26.37
N ALA A 251 -11.30 -14.01 25.82
CA ALA A 251 -10.45 -14.94 26.57
C ALA A 251 -9.25 -14.26 27.27
N GLY A 252 -9.07 -12.94 27.09
CA GLY A 252 -8.03 -12.13 27.71
C GLY A 252 -6.70 -12.09 26.93
N ILE A 253 -6.72 -12.49 25.66
CA ILE A 253 -5.56 -12.38 24.77
C ILE A 253 -5.56 -10.99 24.15
N ASN A 254 -4.40 -10.34 24.11
CA ASN A 254 -4.22 -9.07 23.41
C ASN A 254 -4.12 -9.32 21.90
N ALA A 255 -5.27 -9.64 21.29
CA ALA A 255 -5.39 -9.86 19.86
C ALA A 255 -5.97 -8.60 19.18
N VAL A 256 -5.47 -8.26 18.00
CA VAL A 256 -5.94 -7.15 17.16
C VAL A 256 -6.27 -7.69 15.78
N TYR A 257 -7.40 -7.26 15.23
CA TYR A 257 -7.78 -7.54 13.85
C TYR A 257 -7.48 -6.29 13.02
N VAL A 258 -6.70 -6.44 11.95
CA VAL A 258 -6.42 -5.34 11.00
C VAL A 258 -7.09 -5.68 9.69
N ASP A 259 -8.02 -4.82 9.26
CA ASP A 259 -8.82 -5.07 8.08
C ASP A 259 -8.13 -4.59 6.79
N ILE A 260 -7.17 -5.38 6.31
CA ILE A 260 -6.48 -5.14 5.04
C ILE A 260 -7.45 -5.15 3.85
N GLU A 261 -8.51 -5.97 3.88
CA GLU A 261 -9.59 -5.98 2.87
C GLU A 261 -10.13 -4.56 2.66
N ALA A 262 -10.37 -3.79 3.73
CA ALA A 262 -10.91 -2.45 3.65
C ALA A 262 -10.02 -1.52 2.82
N ILE A 263 -8.74 -1.35 3.19
CA ILE A 263 -7.83 -0.49 2.43
C ILE A 263 -7.60 -0.99 1.01
N THR A 264 -7.54 -2.32 0.79
CA THR A 264 -7.41 -2.84 -0.58
C THR A 264 -8.65 -2.60 -1.43
N SER A 265 -9.84 -2.58 -0.83
CA SER A 265 -11.09 -2.28 -1.53
C SER A 265 -11.13 -0.79 -1.91
N THR A 266 -10.74 0.09 -0.99
CA THR A 266 -10.63 1.53 -1.26
C THR A 266 -9.66 1.81 -2.43
N ILE A 267 -8.53 1.11 -2.50
CA ILE A 267 -7.59 1.21 -3.65
C ILE A 267 -8.23 0.69 -4.95
N VAL A 268 -9.04 -0.37 -4.91
CA VAL A 268 -9.72 -0.92 -6.10
C VAL A 268 -10.78 0.07 -6.62
N ASP A 269 -11.52 0.68 -5.71
CA ASP A 269 -12.65 1.55 -6.02
C ASP A 269 -12.19 2.90 -6.58
N ASP A 270 -11.12 3.48 -6.02
CA ASP A 270 -10.48 4.66 -6.57
C ASP A 270 -8.93 4.57 -6.56
N PRO A 271 -8.33 3.93 -7.59
CA PRO A 271 -6.88 3.85 -7.70
C PRO A 271 -6.20 5.22 -7.88
N LEU A 272 -6.89 6.20 -8.47
CA LEU A 272 -6.30 7.52 -8.75
C LEU A 272 -6.02 8.29 -7.47
N ASN A 273 -6.86 8.11 -6.45
CA ASN A 273 -6.63 8.66 -5.11
C ASN A 273 -5.30 8.21 -4.50
N PHE A 274 -4.82 7.02 -4.86
CA PHE A 274 -3.53 6.45 -4.45
C PHE A 274 -2.44 6.60 -5.51
N GLY A 275 -2.55 7.58 -6.40
CA GLY A 275 -1.52 7.85 -7.41
C GLY A 275 -1.37 6.76 -8.47
N ILE A 276 -2.27 5.77 -8.50
CA ILE A 276 -2.24 4.67 -9.48
C ILE A 276 -2.97 5.13 -10.73
N THR A 277 -2.20 5.68 -11.68
CA THR A 277 -2.73 6.24 -12.94
C THR A 277 -2.72 5.22 -14.08
N ALA A 278 -1.93 4.15 -13.97
CA ALA A 278 -1.96 3.05 -14.91
C ALA A 278 -3.29 2.29 -14.78
N PRO A 279 -3.81 1.68 -15.86
CA PRO A 279 -4.99 0.84 -15.75
C PRO A 279 -4.77 -0.27 -14.71
N TYR A 280 -5.67 -0.38 -13.74
CA TYR A 280 -5.49 -1.21 -12.54
C TYR A 280 -5.10 -2.66 -12.82
N ASP A 281 -5.69 -3.28 -13.84
CA ASP A 281 -5.45 -4.68 -14.21
C ASP A 281 -4.14 -4.90 -14.99
N GLU A 282 -3.45 -3.84 -15.40
CA GLU A 282 -2.18 -3.95 -16.12
C GLU A 282 -1.03 -4.19 -15.14
N VAL A 283 -0.30 -5.27 -15.36
CA VAL A 283 0.81 -5.69 -14.49
C VAL A 283 2.16 -5.45 -15.18
N LYS A 284 3.24 -5.25 -14.42
CA LYS A 284 4.56 -5.02 -15.02
C LYS A 284 5.11 -6.26 -15.72
N VAL A 285 4.97 -7.42 -15.08
CA VAL A 285 5.45 -8.72 -15.55
C VAL A 285 4.26 -9.59 -15.93
N LEU A 286 4.15 -9.96 -17.21
CA LEU A 286 3.02 -10.73 -17.77
C LEU A 286 3.21 -12.26 -17.68
N ASP A 287 4.46 -12.70 -17.67
CA ASP A 287 4.84 -14.11 -17.55
C ASP A 287 6.19 -14.18 -16.85
N ASP A 288 6.26 -15.12 -15.93
CA ASP A 288 7.31 -15.28 -14.95
C ASP A 288 8.37 -16.27 -15.43
N ASP A 289 8.53 -16.45 -16.77
CA ASP A 289 9.66 -17.20 -17.32
C ASP A 289 10.95 -16.53 -16.82
N PRO A 290 11.65 -17.17 -15.89
CA PRO A 290 12.75 -16.53 -15.19
C PRO A 290 14.01 -16.43 -16.04
N THR A 291 13.99 -17.07 -17.21
CA THR A 291 15.05 -16.99 -18.21
C THR A 291 14.76 -15.93 -19.28
N ASP A 292 13.50 -15.49 -19.42
CA ASP A 292 13.04 -14.49 -20.41
C ASP A 292 11.69 -13.84 -19.99
N PRO A 293 11.66 -13.01 -18.92
CA PRO A 293 10.40 -12.47 -18.39
C PRO A 293 9.72 -11.56 -19.42
N VAL A 294 8.41 -11.69 -19.53
CA VAL A 294 7.63 -10.91 -20.50
C VAL A 294 7.19 -9.60 -19.84
N ILE A 295 7.90 -8.52 -20.12
CA ILE A 295 7.51 -7.18 -19.65
C ILE A 295 6.33 -6.67 -20.47
N ASN A 296 5.35 -6.11 -19.77
CA ASN A 296 4.16 -5.52 -20.38
C ASN A 296 4.52 -4.27 -21.22
N PRO A 297 4.35 -4.31 -22.55
CA PRO A 297 4.62 -3.15 -23.40
C PRO A 297 3.65 -1.99 -23.19
N ALA A 298 2.47 -2.22 -22.61
CA ALA A 298 1.50 -1.17 -22.29
C ALA A 298 2.00 -0.25 -21.16
N LEU A 299 2.92 -0.75 -20.33
CA LEU A 299 3.54 -0.02 -19.23
C LEU A 299 4.97 0.43 -19.56
N ASP A 300 5.32 0.54 -20.85
CA ASP A 300 6.61 1.08 -21.28
C ASP A 300 6.62 2.60 -21.08
N GLY A 301 7.60 3.10 -20.32
CA GLY A 301 7.68 4.52 -19.93
C GLY A 301 6.73 4.96 -18.81
N VAL A 302 5.81 4.09 -18.36
CA VAL A 302 4.95 4.36 -17.20
C VAL A 302 5.79 4.24 -15.91
N PRO A 303 5.77 5.25 -15.03
CA PRO A 303 6.37 5.18 -13.70
C PRO A 303 5.85 3.96 -12.90
N LEU A 304 6.72 3.19 -12.24
CA LEU A 304 6.28 2.00 -11.50
C LEU A 304 5.47 2.33 -10.24
N ASP A 305 5.68 3.50 -9.68
CA ASP A 305 4.91 4.11 -8.60
C ASP A 305 3.48 4.48 -9.00
N GLN A 306 3.18 4.47 -10.30
CA GLN A 306 1.82 4.68 -10.81
C GLN A 306 1.13 3.37 -11.24
N VAL A 307 1.74 2.22 -10.92
CA VAL A 307 1.24 0.88 -11.28
C VAL A 307 0.89 0.13 -10.00
N ALA A 308 -0.30 -0.45 -9.93
CA ALA A 308 -0.76 -1.18 -8.73
C ALA A 308 -0.03 -2.53 -8.53
N PHE A 309 0.26 -3.24 -9.63
CA PHE A 309 0.71 -4.63 -9.59
C PHE A 309 2.03 -4.87 -10.33
N PHE A 310 2.96 -5.51 -9.64
CA PHE A 310 4.22 -5.95 -10.20
C PHE A 310 4.01 -7.16 -11.14
N ASP A 311 3.21 -8.12 -10.68
CA ASP A 311 2.78 -9.31 -11.42
C ASP A 311 1.28 -9.59 -11.12
N PRO A 312 0.65 -10.63 -11.70
CA PRO A 312 -0.79 -10.87 -11.54
C PRO A 312 -1.32 -11.00 -10.11
N VAL A 313 -0.47 -11.26 -9.11
CA VAL A 313 -0.91 -11.45 -7.71
C VAL A 313 -0.12 -10.64 -6.70
N HIS A 314 1.03 -10.07 -7.08
CA HIS A 314 1.84 -9.28 -6.16
C HIS A 314 1.78 -7.78 -6.48
N PRO A 315 1.40 -6.95 -5.48
CA PRO A 315 1.35 -5.51 -5.64
C PRO A 315 2.74 -4.88 -5.79
N THR A 316 2.79 -3.66 -6.32
CA THR A 316 4.00 -2.85 -6.30
C THR A 316 4.35 -2.38 -4.89
N ASP A 317 5.56 -1.85 -4.74
CA ASP A 317 6.03 -1.28 -3.48
C ASP A 317 5.23 -0.07 -3.02
N THR A 318 4.61 0.66 -3.95
CA THR A 318 3.70 1.78 -3.67
C THR A 318 2.46 1.30 -2.93
N VAL A 319 1.82 0.24 -3.46
CA VAL A 319 0.69 -0.38 -2.78
C VAL A 319 1.14 -1.02 -1.46
N HIS A 320 2.33 -1.64 -1.38
CA HIS A 320 2.87 -2.12 -0.11
C HIS A 320 3.12 -1.01 0.93
N GLY A 321 3.51 0.19 0.48
CA GLY A 321 3.62 1.37 1.32
C GLY A 321 2.30 1.75 1.94
N VAL A 322 1.25 1.90 1.12
CA VAL A 322 -0.12 2.17 1.59
C VAL A 322 -0.57 1.10 2.59
N LEU A 323 -0.35 -0.19 2.29
CA LEU A 323 -0.67 -1.28 3.22
C LEU A 323 0.12 -1.21 4.54
N GLY A 324 1.39 -0.81 4.48
CA GLY A 324 2.26 -0.65 5.64
C GLY A 324 1.84 0.52 6.52
N SER A 325 1.51 1.66 5.90
CA SER A 325 0.97 2.87 6.52
C SER A 325 -0.37 2.60 7.18
N PHE A 326 -1.30 1.96 6.47
CA PHE A 326 -2.58 1.53 7.01
C PHE A 326 -2.40 0.57 8.19
N HIS A 327 -1.55 -0.45 8.06
CA HIS A 327 -1.32 -1.39 9.15
C HIS A 327 -0.68 -0.72 10.38
N ALA A 328 0.23 0.25 10.21
CA ALA A 328 0.81 1.01 11.32
C ALA A 328 -0.23 1.90 12.02
N ALA A 329 -1.01 2.65 11.23
CA ALA A 329 -2.08 3.52 11.73
C ALA A 329 -3.15 2.70 12.46
N ALA A 330 -3.58 1.57 11.89
CA ALA A 330 -4.57 0.67 12.51
C ALA A 330 -4.11 0.04 13.84
N LEU A 331 -2.80 -0.01 14.10
CA LEU A 331 -2.24 -0.52 15.36
C LEU A 331 -2.07 0.56 16.44
N THR A 332 -2.21 1.83 16.08
CA THR A 332 -1.89 2.96 16.97
C THR A 332 -3.05 3.95 17.15
N GLY A 333 -3.96 4.05 16.19
CA GLY A 333 -5.13 4.90 16.23
C GLY A 333 -6.47 4.15 16.24
N THR A 334 -7.56 4.90 16.23
CA THR A 334 -8.92 4.36 16.12
C THR A 334 -9.32 4.25 14.65
N VAL A 335 -9.71 3.05 14.21
CA VAL A 335 -10.12 2.81 12.82
C VAL A 335 -11.63 2.92 12.67
N THR A 336 -12.07 3.75 11.71
CA THR A 336 -13.45 3.81 11.24
C THR A 336 -13.50 3.42 9.76
N ILE A 337 -14.26 2.38 9.44
CA ILE A 337 -14.50 1.93 8.06
C ILE A 337 -15.99 2.11 7.76
N GLY A 338 -16.29 2.91 6.75
CA GLY A 338 -17.63 3.16 6.23
C GLY A 338 -18.12 2.06 5.30
N ASN A 339 -19.21 2.31 4.60
CA ASN A 339 -19.71 1.41 3.56
C ASN A 339 -20.42 2.22 2.49
N ASP A 340 -20.43 1.72 1.25
CA ASP A 340 -20.92 2.38 0.03
C ASP A 340 -22.42 2.74 0.01
N ARG A 341 -23.13 2.59 1.13
CA ARG A 341 -24.56 2.89 1.25
C ARG A 341 -24.89 3.84 2.38
N SER A 342 -23.94 4.23 3.22
CA SER A 342 -24.24 5.00 4.42
C SER A 342 -23.28 6.14 4.64
N SER A 343 -23.84 7.34 4.81
CA SER A 343 -23.02 8.47 5.18
C SER A 343 -22.54 8.40 6.63
N ILE A 344 -21.25 8.60 6.86
CA ILE A 344 -20.63 9.03 8.10
C ILE A 344 -20.91 10.52 8.33
N ARG A 345 -21.23 10.89 9.58
CA ARG A 345 -21.73 12.24 9.89
C ARG A 345 -20.90 13.08 10.84
N THR A 346 -20.03 12.50 11.67
CA THR A 346 -19.06 13.17 12.55
C THR A 346 -18.35 12.08 13.36
N LEU A 347 -17.03 12.23 13.58
CA LEU A 347 -16.27 11.44 14.57
C LEU A 347 -16.14 12.24 15.87
N ARG A 348 -15.89 11.53 16.97
CA ARG A 348 -15.80 12.14 18.31
C ARG A 348 -14.64 11.54 19.09
N SER A 349 -13.50 11.44 18.44
CA SER A 349 -12.23 11.10 19.06
C SER A 349 -11.47 12.39 19.40
N GLU A 350 -10.51 12.29 20.31
CA GLU A 350 -9.48 13.31 20.54
C GLU A 350 -8.09 12.61 20.50
N GLU A 351 -8.06 11.46 19.83
CA GLU A 351 -6.93 10.57 19.58
C GLU A 351 -6.88 10.37 18.06
N ASP A 352 -5.68 10.10 17.53
CA ASP A 352 -5.45 9.82 16.11
C ASP A 352 -6.45 8.80 15.54
N ASP A 353 -7.22 9.23 14.56
CA ASP A 353 -8.23 8.45 13.84
C ASP A 353 -7.72 8.06 12.43
N LEU A 354 -8.07 6.86 11.99
CA LEU A 354 -7.94 6.41 10.61
C LEU A 354 -9.33 6.15 10.03
N VAL A 355 -9.69 6.89 8.98
CA VAL A 355 -11.04 6.89 8.41
C VAL A 355 -10.98 6.51 6.95
N LEU A 356 -11.65 5.41 6.61
CA LEU A 356 -12.03 5.06 5.24
C LEU A 356 -13.55 5.27 5.16
N ALA A 357 -14.01 6.34 4.51
CA ALA A 357 -15.41 6.75 4.60
C ALA A 357 -16.35 5.89 3.72
N GLY A 358 -15.79 5.24 2.70
CA GLY A 358 -16.51 4.50 1.68
C GLY A 358 -17.38 5.42 0.82
N GLY A 359 -18.29 4.85 0.03
CA GLY A 359 -19.18 5.68 -0.78
C GLY A 359 -20.28 6.40 0.02
N GLY A 360 -20.67 7.58 -0.48
CA GLY A 360 -21.87 8.31 -0.11
C GLY A 360 -21.58 9.57 0.68
N ARG A 361 -22.04 10.73 0.19
CA ARG A 361 -21.81 12.06 0.80
C ARG A 361 -21.68 12.10 2.33
N ASP A 362 -20.47 12.35 2.76
CA ASP A 362 -20.03 12.32 4.13
C ASP A 362 -19.80 13.69 4.73
N VAL A 363 -19.91 13.72 6.05
CA VAL A 363 -19.59 14.90 6.86
C VAL A 363 -18.67 14.42 7.97
N LEU A 364 -17.38 14.58 7.79
CA LEU A 364 -16.37 14.16 8.75
C LEU A 364 -15.88 15.36 9.54
N GLY A 365 -15.72 15.14 10.85
CA GLY A 365 -15.06 16.07 11.76
C GLY A 365 -14.16 15.23 12.63
N LEU A 366 -12.85 15.36 12.45
CA LEU A 366 -11.84 14.47 13.03
C LEU A 366 -11.46 14.90 14.46
N LEU A 367 -11.46 16.23 14.71
CA LEU A 367 -11.31 16.90 16.01
C LEU A 367 -9.86 17.10 16.42
N ASP A 368 -9.40 16.44 17.48
CA ASP A 368 -8.03 16.57 17.99
C ASP A 368 -7.32 15.24 17.66
N GLY A 369 -6.12 15.29 17.11
CA GLY A 369 -5.35 14.08 16.75
C GLY A 369 -4.53 14.33 15.49
N ASP A 370 -3.49 13.53 15.25
CA ASP A 370 -2.85 13.51 13.93
C ASP A 370 -3.65 12.50 13.06
N ASP A 371 -4.71 12.95 12.40
CA ASP A 371 -5.72 12.08 11.78
C ASP A 371 -5.42 11.74 10.30
N ILE A 372 -5.98 10.62 9.83
CA ILE A 372 -5.90 10.19 8.42
C ILE A 372 -7.31 9.88 7.93
N ALA A 373 -7.75 10.58 6.89
CA ALA A 373 -9.11 10.42 6.35
C ALA A 373 -9.13 10.35 4.82
N PHE A 374 -9.88 9.38 4.30
CA PHE A 374 -10.22 9.22 2.89
C PHE A 374 -11.73 9.34 2.74
N GLY A 375 -12.21 10.37 2.04
CA GLY A 375 -13.64 10.52 1.69
C GLY A 375 -14.13 9.49 0.68
N GLU A 376 -13.24 9.11 -0.24
CA GLU A 376 -13.46 8.09 -1.27
C GLU A 376 -14.36 8.55 -2.40
N GLY A 377 -15.69 8.45 -2.33
CA GLY A 377 -16.54 8.85 -3.45
C GLY A 377 -17.87 9.45 -3.04
N ASP A 378 -18.46 10.23 -3.97
CA ASP A 378 -19.53 11.21 -3.75
C ASP A 378 -19.03 12.50 -3.06
N ASP A 379 -19.73 13.63 -3.26
CA ASP A 379 -19.33 14.93 -2.67
C ASP A 379 -19.23 14.88 -1.13
N ASP A 380 -18.04 15.07 -0.57
CA ASP A 380 -17.77 15.01 0.86
C ASP A 380 -17.46 16.35 1.51
N PHE A 381 -17.64 16.39 2.83
CA PHE A 381 -17.20 17.50 3.66
C PHE A 381 -16.32 16.97 4.78
N ILE A 382 -15.04 17.31 4.80
CA ILE A 382 -14.08 16.83 5.80
C ILE A 382 -13.44 18.03 6.50
N PHE A 383 -13.43 17.99 7.84
CA PHE A 383 -12.76 18.97 8.68
C PHE A 383 -11.83 18.28 9.68
N GLY A 384 -10.53 18.48 9.53
CA GLY A 384 -9.48 17.92 10.40
C GLY A 384 -9.54 18.48 11.82
N ALA A 385 -9.43 19.80 11.91
CA ALA A 385 -9.50 20.66 13.10
C ALA A 385 -8.18 20.92 13.82
N LEU A 386 -7.72 20.10 14.77
CA LEU A 386 -6.44 20.29 15.48
C LEU A 386 -5.56 19.05 15.29
N GLY A 387 -4.30 19.29 14.96
CA GLY A 387 -3.31 18.23 14.74
C GLY A 387 -2.88 18.20 13.29
N ARG A 388 -1.96 17.30 12.94
CA ARG A 388 -1.36 17.27 11.59
C ARG A 388 -2.06 16.22 10.74
N ASP A 389 -3.10 16.63 10.06
CA ASP A 389 -4.02 15.71 9.39
C ASP A 389 -3.60 15.39 7.95
N ILE A 390 -3.83 14.16 7.52
CA ILE A 390 -3.75 13.75 6.12
C ILE A 390 -5.17 13.46 5.63
N ILE A 391 -5.68 14.32 4.76
CA ILE A 391 -7.06 14.25 4.29
C ILE A 391 -7.06 14.18 2.77
N SER A 392 -7.71 13.15 2.23
CA SER A 392 -8.06 13.07 0.81
C SER A 392 -9.58 13.11 0.63
N GLY A 393 -10.05 13.94 -0.28
CA GLY A 393 -11.45 13.97 -0.72
C GLY A 393 -11.78 12.70 -1.50
N GLY A 394 -11.07 12.47 -2.60
CA GLY A 394 -11.28 11.30 -3.45
C GLY A 394 -11.97 11.71 -4.74
N ALA A 395 -13.06 11.05 -5.11
CA ALA A 395 -13.80 11.34 -6.32
C ALA A 395 -15.07 12.16 -6.04
N ASP A 396 -15.45 12.97 -7.04
CA ASP A 396 -16.54 13.96 -7.01
C ASP A 396 -16.16 15.26 -6.26
N ASP A 397 -17.12 16.19 -6.10
CA ASP A 397 -16.82 17.57 -5.69
C ASP A 397 -16.69 17.70 -4.16
N ASP A 398 -15.46 17.79 -3.65
CA ASP A 398 -15.19 17.73 -2.21
C ASP A 398 -14.95 19.10 -1.55
N VAL A 399 -15.17 19.14 -0.23
CA VAL A 399 -14.85 20.31 0.59
C VAL A 399 -14.00 19.90 1.78
N LEU A 400 -12.72 20.27 1.73
CA LEU A 400 -11.71 19.89 2.71
C LEU A 400 -11.22 21.10 3.50
N PHE A 401 -11.16 20.96 4.82
CA PHE A 401 -10.58 21.93 5.73
C PHE A 401 -9.57 21.22 6.64
N GLY A 402 -8.30 21.60 6.58
CA GLY A 402 -7.26 21.09 7.47
C GLY A 402 -7.51 21.56 8.89
N GLY A 403 -7.28 22.83 9.17
CA GLY A 403 -7.61 23.44 10.45
C GLY A 403 -6.46 24.21 11.04
N ALA A 404 -5.84 23.67 12.08
CA ALA A 404 -4.65 24.22 12.69
C ALA A 404 -3.58 23.13 12.79
N ASP A 405 -2.32 23.58 12.75
CA ASP A 405 -1.12 22.76 12.58
C ASP A 405 -0.92 22.36 11.11
N ASP A 406 0.17 21.66 10.79
CA ASP A 406 0.65 21.49 9.42
C ASP A 406 -0.05 20.31 8.71
N ASP A 407 -1.03 20.60 7.85
CA ASP A 407 -1.89 19.59 7.22
C ASP A 407 -1.44 19.15 5.82
N VAL A 408 -1.89 17.97 5.39
CA VAL A 408 -1.82 17.49 4.00
C VAL A 408 -3.24 17.31 3.49
N LEU A 409 -3.62 18.08 2.47
CA LEU A 409 -4.94 18.02 1.85
C LEU A 409 -4.83 17.65 0.37
N VAL A 410 -5.58 16.64 -0.06
CA VAL A 410 -5.66 16.19 -1.45
C VAL A 410 -7.09 16.34 -1.93
N GLY A 411 -7.33 17.14 -2.98
CA GLY A 411 -8.67 17.26 -3.57
C GLY A 411 -9.12 15.92 -4.15
N GLY A 412 -8.43 15.47 -5.20
CA GLY A 412 -8.69 14.19 -5.86
C GLY A 412 -9.21 14.39 -7.28
N THR A 413 -10.39 13.91 -7.62
CA THR A 413 -11.01 14.20 -8.92
C THR A 413 -12.37 14.83 -8.71
N GLY A 414 -12.64 15.98 -9.32
CA GLY A 414 -13.87 16.74 -9.06
C GLY A 414 -13.56 18.22 -9.03
N ASP A 415 -14.59 19.07 -8.88
CA ASP A 415 -14.37 20.49 -8.65
C ASP A 415 -14.23 20.75 -7.14
N ASP A 416 -13.00 20.69 -6.61
CA ASP A 416 -12.75 20.65 -5.17
C ASP A 416 -12.56 22.02 -4.52
N VAL A 417 -12.88 22.10 -3.23
CA VAL A 417 -12.57 23.25 -2.38
C VAL A 417 -11.70 22.81 -1.22
N THR A 418 -10.42 23.14 -1.26
CA THR A 418 -9.45 22.81 -0.21
C THR A 418 -9.00 24.04 0.55
N ARG A 419 -8.90 23.92 1.87
CA ARG A 419 -8.37 24.98 2.73
C ARG A 419 -7.49 24.43 3.85
N GLY A 420 -6.21 24.79 3.82
CA GLY A 420 -5.21 24.42 4.83
C GLY A 420 -5.60 24.94 6.21
N GLY A 421 -5.41 26.24 6.46
CA GLY A 421 -5.86 26.89 7.68
C GLY A 421 -4.77 27.69 8.35
N LEU A 422 -4.32 27.23 9.52
CA LEU A 422 -3.18 27.79 10.25
C LEU A 422 -2.10 26.71 10.30
N GLY A 423 -0.88 26.98 9.87
CA GLY A 423 0.15 25.94 9.77
C GLY A 423 0.86 26.09 8.43
N ASP A 424 2.00 25.42 8.28
CA ASP A 424 2.67 25.33 6.99
C ASP A 424 2.07 24.11 6.23
N ASP A 425 1.00 24.36 5.47
CA ASP A 425 0.17 23.31 4.88
C ASP A 425 0.68 22.82 3.50
N VAL A 426 0.40 21.55 3.17
CA VAL A 426 0.61 20.96 1.84
C VAL A 426 -0.75 20.70 1.19
N LEU A 427 -1.04 21.40 0.10
CA LEU A 427 -2.28 21.25 -0.67
C LEU A 427 -1.96 20.65 -2.04
N ILE A 428 -2.37 19.41 -2.25
CA ILE A 428 -2.15 18.65 -3.49
C ILE A 428 -3.42 18.75 -4.33
N ASP A 429 -3.26 19.36 -5.49
CA ASP A 429 -4.31 19.52 -6.48
C ASP A 429 -4.61 18.20 -7.20
N GLY A 430 -5.80 18.18 -7.78
CA GLY A 430 -6.37 17.03 -8.43
C GLY A 430 -6.68 17.25 -9.90
N LEU A 431 -7.66 16.50 -10.40
CA LEU A 431 -8.31 16.73 -11.69
C LEU A 431 -9.61 17.50 -11.45
N GLY A 432 -9.96 18.42 -12.35
CA GLY A 432 -11.15 19.26 -12.22
C GLY A 432 -10.81 20.72 -11.94
N SER A 433 -11.83 21.56 -11.77
CA SER A 433 -11.68 23.01 -11.58
C SER A 433 -11.67 23.37 -10.10
N ASP A 434 -10.46 23.47 -9.55
CA ASP A 434 -10.23 23.48 -8.11
C ASP A 434 -10.06 24.88 -7.52
N PHE A 435 -10.40 25.00 -6.23
CA PHE A 435 -10.19 26.20 -5.43
C PHE A 435 -9.46 25.88 -4.13
N ALA A 436 -8.17 26.19 -4.08
CA ALA A 436 -7.29 25.93 -2.94
C ALA A 436 -6.89 27.22 -2.20
N VAL A 437 -6.98 27.20 -0.87
CA VAL A 437 -6.56 28.30 0.01
C VAL A 437 -5.63 27.80 1.09
N GLY A 438 -4.40 28.30 1.14
CA GLY A 438 -3.41 27.90 2.15
C GLY A 438 -3.81 28.43 3.53
N GLY A 439 -3.79 29.76 3.70
CA GLY A 439 -4.28 30.41 4.91
C GLY A 439 -3.20 31.20 5.60
N GLY A 440 -2.67 30.72 6.72
CA GLY A 440 -1.59 31.39 7.43
C GLY A 440 -0.48 30.41 7.78
N GLY A 441 0.74 30.74 7.39
CA GLY A 441 1.88 29.83 7.37
C GLY A 441 2.55 29.93 6.00
N ASN A 442 3.56 29.10 5.76
CA ASN A 442 4.23 28.99 4.47
C ASN A 442 3.68 27.78 3.73
N ASP A 443 2.69 28.02 2.88
CA ASP A 443 1.92 26.94 2.27
C ASP A 443 2.56 26.44 0.97
N LEU A 444 2.50 25.14 0.72
CA LEU A 444 2.93 24.51 -0.52
C LEU A 444 1.72 23.98 -1.29
N PHE A 445 1.49 24.51 -2.48
CA PHE A 445 0.52 24.00 -3.44
C PHE A 445 1.24 23.14 -4.47
N ILE A 446 0.75 21.92 -4.72
CA ILE A 446 1.27 21.02 -5.75
C ILE A 446 0.21 20.89 -6.84
N PHE A 447 0.52 21.42 -8.03
CA PHE A 447 -0.28 21.24 -9.24
C PHE A 447 0.40 20.21 -10.14
N ARG A 448 -0.35 19.22 -10.63
CA ARG A 448 0.14 18.23 -11.59
C ARG A 448 -0.66 18.39 -12.88
N GLU A 449 0.04 18.47 -14.02
CA GLU A 449 -0.63 18.51 -15.31
C GLU A 449 -1.54 17.28 -15.47
N ALA A 450 -2.81 17.47 -15.86
CA ALA A 450 -3.82 16.42 -15.96
C ALA A 450 -3.33 15.16 -16.72
N SER A 451 -2.54 15.34 -17.78
CA SER A 451 -1.97 14.25 -18.59
C SER A 451 -1.01 13.32 -17.83
N LEU A 452 -0.45 13.77 -16.69
CA LEU A 452 0.45 13.02 -15.83
C LEU A 452 -0.29 12.21 -14.74
N ILE A 453 -1.55 12.54 -14.48
CA ILE A 453 -2.37 11.98 -13.41
C ILE A 453 -3.66 11.32 -13.91
N GLY A 454 -3.68 10.89 -15.18
CA GLY A 454 -4.80 10.13 -15.75
C GLY A 454 -5.92 10.96 -16.40
N GLY A 455 -5.79 12.28 -16.42
CA GLY A 455 -6.72 13.20 -17.09
C GLY A 455 -6.57 13.24 -18.62
N ASP A 456 -7.53 13.88 -19.30
CA ASP A 456 -7.58 13.92 -20.76
C ASP A 456 -6.62 14.95 -21.41
N GLY A 457 -5.79 15.59 -20.59
CA GLY A 457 -4.82 16.61 -20.99
C GLY A 457 -5.43 17.97 -21.30
N THR A 458 -6.72 18.18 -21.02
CA THR A 458 -7.30 19.52 -20.99
C THR A 458 -6.88 20.24 -19.71
N PHE A 459 -6.79 21.57 -19.78
CA PHE A 459 -6.55 22.40 -18.61
C PHE A 459 -7.89 22.84 -18.04
N ASP A 460 -8.11 22.53 -16.78
CA ASP A 460 -9.18 23.04 -15.96
C ASP A 460 -8.83 24.42 -15.38
N GLU A 461 -9.78 25.09 -14.73
CA GLU A 461 -9.58 26.43 -14.18
C GLU A 461 -9.31 26.36 -12.68
N ASN A 462 -8.03 26.37 -12.30
CA ASN A 462 -7.60 26.19 -10.90
C ASN A 462 -7.18 27.51 -10.27
N THR A 463 -7.64 27.75 -9.04
CA THR A 463 -7.33 28.95 -8.27
C THR A 463 -6.56 28.60 -7.00
N PHE A 464 -5.33 29.08 -6.90
CA PHE A 464 -4.49 28.95 -5.70
C PHE A 464 -4.37 30.29 -5.00
N ARG A 465 -4.78 30.34 -3.73
CA ARG A 465 -4.61 31.50 -2.86
C ARG A 465 -3.72 31.13 -1.68
N GLY A 466 -2.49 31.65 -1.63
CA GLY A 466 -1.58 31.40 -0.52
C GLY A 466 -2.14 31.94 0.79
N GLY A 467 -1.84 33.20 1.09
CA GLY A 467 -2.41 33.83 2.27
C GLY A 467 -1.37 34.62 3.01
N ALA A 468 -1.19 34.35 4.29
CA ALA A 468 -0.24 35.05 5.13
C ALA A 468 1.00 34.18 5.37
N GLY A 469 2.08 34.45 4.65
CA GLY A 469 3.38 33.85 4.89
C GLY A 469 4.21 33.92 3.62
N PHE A 470 4.99 32.88 3.35
CA PHE A 470 5.70 32.71 2.09
C PHE A 470 5.17 31.46 1.39
N ASP A 471 4.33 31.67 0.38
CA ASP A 471 3.57 30.59 -0.24
C ASP A 471 4.21 30.18 -1.57
N THR A 472 4.27 28.87 -1.82
CA THR A 472 4.90 28.30 -3.02
C THR A 472 3.89 27.51 -3.84
N LEU A 473 3.82 27.79 -5.14
CA LEU A 473 3.15 26.92 -6.12
C LEU A 473 4.20 26.08 -6.85
N ALA A 474 4.22 24.78 -6.60
CA ALA A 474 5.01 23.78 -7.30
C ALA A 474 4.18 23.14 -8.42
N MET A 475 4.60 23.30 -9.67
CA MET A 475 3.92 22.74 -10.84
C MET A 475 4.76 21.62 -11.44
N VAL A 476 4.19 20.43 -11.55
CA VAL A 476 4.76 19.29 -12.27
C VAL A 476 4.09 19.23 -13.64
N LEU A 477 4.87 19.51 -14.68
CA LEU A 477 4.39 19.66 -16.05
C LEU A 477 5.12 18.68 -16.96
N THR A 478 4.53 18.33 -18.10
CA THR A 478 5.29 17.64 -19.15
C THR A 478 6.44 18.52 -19.65
N GLU A 479 7.48 17.92 -20.22
CA GLU A 479 8.61 18.69 -20.80
C GLU A 479 8.11 19.74 -21.81
N GLU A 480 7.14 19.39 -22.65
CA GLU A 480 6.55 20.28 -23.66
C GLU A 480 5.84 21.48 -23.00
N THR A 481 4.99 21.22 -22.01
CA THR A 481 4.26 22.26 -21.29
C THR A 481 5.20 23.16 -20.48
N ALA A 482 6.24 22.59 -19.84
CA ALA A 482 7.25 23.34 -19.10
C ALA A 482 8.04 24.30 -20.01
N GLU A 483 8.44 23.85 -21.21
CA GLU A 483 9.10 24.70 -22.21
C GLU A 483 8.19 25.85 -22.68
N ALA A 484 6.91 25.56 -22.94
CA ALA A 484 5.92 26.56 -23.33
C ALA A 484 5.67 27.59 -22.21
N PHE A 485 5.60 27.14 -20.96
CA PHE A 485 5.49 28.00 -19.78
C PHE A 485 6.70 28.93 -19.63
N ALA A 486 7.92 28.39 -19.76
CA ALA A 486 9.15 29.16 -19.64
C ALA A 486 9.25 30.23 -20.74
N LEU A 487 8.89 29.89 -21.98
CA LEU A 487 8.87 30.83 -23.09
C LEU A 487 7.86 31.96 -22.85
N THR A 488 6.61 31.60 -22.52
CA THR A 488 5.53 32.57 -22.27
C THR A 488 5.84 33.47 -21.09
N SER A 489 6.42 32.91 -20.02
CA SER A 489 6.87 33.67 -18.85
C SER A 489 7.94 34.71 -19.23
N ALA A 490 8.86 34.36 -20.13
CA ALA A 490 9.91 35.26 -20.60
C ALA A 490 9.40 36.34 -21.57
N THR A 491 8.36 36.06 -22.38
CA THR A 491 7.87 36.97 -23.42
C THR A 491 6.66 37.81 -23.02
N GLU A 492 5.74 37.25 -22.24
CA GLU A 492 4.43 37.82 -21.89
C GLU A 492 4.25 38.00 -20.37
N GLY A 493 5.09 37.33 -19.57
CA GLY A 493 5.09 37.42 -18.10
C GLY A 493 4.44 36.20 -17.44
N GLN A 494 4.87 35.90 -16.21
CA GLN A 494 4.47 34.70 -15.47
C GLN A 494 2.95 34.57 -15.28
N ALA A 495 2.24 35.68 -15.01
CA ALA A 495 0.78 35.65 -14.88
C ALA A 495 0.07 35.21 -16.16
N GLN A 496 0.59 35.57 -17.34
CA GLN A 496 0.03 35.15 -18.62
C GLN A 496 0.37 33.68 -18.91
N ALA A 497 1.54 33.22 -18.48
CA ALA A 497 1.93 31.82 -18.58
C ALA A 497 1.07 30.92 -17.69
N LEU A 498 0.78 31.34 -16.44
CA LEU A 498 -0.14 30.64 -15.54
C LEU A 498 -1.56 30.60 -16.12
N SER A 499 -2.08 31.73 -16.61
CA SER A 499 -3.40 31.78 -17.24
C SER A 499 -3.51 30.90 -18.50
N ALA A 500 -2.40 30.64 -19.21
CA ALA A 500 -2.38 29.72 -20.35
C ALA A 500 -2.52 28.25 -19.92
N LEU A 501 -2.24 27.94 -18.66
CA LEU A 501 -2.46 26.64 -18.01
C LEU A 501 -3.78 26.58 -17.24
N GLY A 502 -4.65 27.59 -17.35
CA GLY A 502 -5.87 27.67 -16.54
C GLY A 502 -5.66 28.08 -15.08
N ILE A 503 -4.45 28.53 -14.71
CA ILE A 503 -4.10 28.80 -13.32
C ILE A 503 -4.26 30.28 -12.95
N THR A 504 -5.02 30.53 -11.88
CA THR A 504 -5.07 31.81 -11.17
C THR A 504 -4.34 31.70 -9.83
N ALA A 505 -3.14 32.30 -9.75
CA ALA A 505 -2.37 32.38 -8.50
C ALA A 505 -2.53 33.75 -7.84
N GLU A 506 -3.01 33.79 -6.61
CA GLU A 506 -3.13 35.00 -5.79
C GLU A 506 -2.32 34.86 -4.50
N ARG A 507 -1.51 35.88 -4.17
CA ARG A 507 -0.69 35.87 -2.95
C ARG A 507 0.22 34.63 -2.87
N ILE A 508 0.85 34.30 -3.99
CA ILE A 508 1.91 33.28 -4.08
C ILE A 508 3.23 34.01 -4.28
N GLU A 509 4.20 33.76 -3.40
CA GLU A 509 5.52 34.40 -3.42
C GLU A 509 6.52 33.68 -4.32
N ASP A 510 6.38 32.36 -4.49
CA ASP A 510 7.27 31.54 -5.30
C ASP A 510 6.49 30.60 -6.23
N VAL A 511 6.95 30.47 -7.48
CA VAL A 511 6.38 29.52 -8.45
C VAL A 511 7.52 28.71 -9.03
N ARG A 512 7.47 27.40 -8.83
CA ARG A 512 8.48 26.46 -9.30
C ARG A 512 7.87 25.49 -10.31
N VAL A 513 8.67 25.14 -11.31
CA VAL A 513 8.27 24.22 -12.37
C VAL A 513 9.21 23.04 -12.40
N PHE A 514 8.63 21.85 -12.42
CA PHE A 514 9.31 20.56 -12.49
C PHE A 514 8.80 19.79 -13.69
N THR A 515 9.64 18.87 -14.16
CA THR A 515 9.28 17.93 -15.23
C THR A 515 9.22 16.49 -14.76
N ASP A 516 9.69 16.24 -13.55
CA ASP A 516 9.59 14.96 -12.88
C ASP A 516 9.11 15.19 -11.44
N LEU A 517 8.12 14.40 -11.04
CA LEU A 517 7.57 14.39 -9.69
C LEU A 517 8.65 14.15 -8.63
N ALA A 518 9.67 13.35 -8.95
CA ALA A 518 10.80 13.09 -8.06
C ALA A 518 11.61 14.36 -7.72
N GLU A 519 11.48 15.44 -8.47
CA GLU A 519 12.11 16.73 -8.17
C GLU A 519 11.43 17.45 -6.99
N LEU A 520 10.19 17.08 -6.64
CA LEU A 520 9.53 17.57 -5.43
C LEU A 520 10.30 17.17 -4.15
N ASN A 521 11.17 16.17 -4.22
CA ASN A 521 12.05 15.80 -3.12
C ASN A 521 12.96 16.93 -2.62
N GLN A 522 13.15 18.00 -3.40
CA GLN A 522 13.87 19.17 -2.90
C GLN A 522 13.10 19.91 -1.78
N PHE A 523 11.82 19.62 -1.63
CA PHE A 523 10.97 20.08 -0.54
C PHE A 523 10.99 19.12 0.64
N ASN A 524 11.87 18.10 0.67
CA ASN A 524 11.94 17.10 1.75
C ASN A 524 12.26 17.67 3.14
N ASP A 525 12.67 18.93 3.26
CA ASP A 525 12.69 19.64 4.54
C ASP A 525 11.25 19.80 5.13
N LEU A 526 10.21 19.56 4.31
CA LEU A 526 8.80 19.42 4.71
C LEU A 526 8.51 17.93 4.91
N ALA A 527 8.66 17.45 6.15
CA ALA A 527 8.38 16.05 6.53
C ALA A 527 7.01 15.55 6.04
N ARG A 528 6.02 16.46 5.92
CA ARG A 528 4.65 16.18 5.48
C ARG A 528 4.54 15.62 4.06
N LEU A 529 5.44 15.98 3.14
CA LEU A 529 5.43 15.40 1.79
C LEU A 529 5.84 13.93 1.78
N GLY A 530 6.78 13.53 2.64
CA GLY A 530 7.15 12.13 2.78
C GLY A 530 6.01 11.32 3.38
N GLU A 531 5.25 11.91 4.31
CA GLU A 531 4.06 11.27 4.90
C GLU A 531 2.92 11.12 3.88
N ALA A 532 2.74 12.09 2.98
CA ALA A 532 1.80 11.99 1.86
C ALA A 532 2.23 10.91 0.84
N ASP A 533 3.53 10.83 0.51
CA ASP A 533 4.09 9.82 -0.39
C ASP A 533 3.84 8.41 0.17
N LEU A 534 3.95 8.19 1.48
CA LEU A 534 3.65 6.91 2.16
C LEU A 534 2.21 6.40 1.93
N TRP A 535 1.28 7.29 1.60
CA TRP A 535 -0.10 6.98 1.22
C TRP A 535 -0.34 7.06 -0.30
N ALA A 536 0.73 7.20 -1.08
CA ALA A 536 0.76 7.33 -2.53
C ALA A 536 -0.03 8.55 -3.06
N LEU A 537 -0.10 9.63 -2.28
CA LEU A 537 -0.87 10.83 -2.61
C LEU A 537 -0.14 11.81 -3.56
N VAL A 538 1.20 11.76 -3.58
CA VAL A 538 2.06 12.72 -4.32
C VAL A 538 2.68 12.08 -5.53
#